data_AF-A0A9E3S2U2-F1
#
_entry.id   AF-A0A9E3S2U2-F1
#
_cell.length_a   1.000
_cell.length_b   1.000
_cell.length_c   1.000
_cell.angle_alpha   90.00
_cell.angle_beta   90.00
_cell.angle_gamma   90.00
#
_symmetry.space_group_name_H-M   'P 1'
#
loop_
_entity.id
_entity.type
_entity.pdbx_description
1 polymer ?
#
loop_
_entity_poly.entity_id
_entity_poly.type
_entity_poly.pdbx_seq_one_letter_code
_entity_poly.pdbx_strand_id
1 'polypeptide(L)'
;MPMIEKQAGFTLLEVLVAIVVLSLGLLGLAGLQAASLRNNQAAYYRGIATQQTYDMADRIRANLAGVTAGDYNNLAAVIPANPGCFTAGCSIANMAVTDHFQWNTVNAALLPGGSGTVVCADGPAAAGCTAATGNWLFNITVSWTERTQAGNVVQSFVTRVAP
;
A
#
# COMPACT_ATOMS: atom_id res chain seq x y z
N MET A 1 8.12 -74.76 10.93
CA MET A 1 7.69 -74.57 9.53
C MET A 1 7.58 -73.07 9.28
N PRO A 2 8.38 -72.47 8.38
CA PRO A 2 8.19 -71.08 8.02
C PRO A 2 7.05 -70.99 7.02
N MET A 3 6.07 -70.12 7.28
CA MET A 3 5.05 -69.77 6.30
C MET A 3 5.70 -68.84 5.27
N ILE A 4 5.70 -69.26 4.01
CA ILE A 4 6.12 -68.42 2.89
C ILE A 4 5.03 -67.36 2.69
N GLU A 5 5.30 -66.13 3.06
CA GLU A 5 4.43 -65.01 2.70
C GLU A 5 4.45 -64.80 1.18
N LYS A 6 3.27 -64.80 0.57
CA LYS A 6 3.09 -64.44 -0.84
C LYS A 6 3.36 -62.95 -1.00
N GLN A 7 4.45 -62.59 -1.68
CA GLN A 7 4.60 -61.22 -2.18
C GLN A 7 3.47 -60.90 -3.17
N ALA A 8 2.53 -60.05 -2.75
CA ALA A 8 1.61 -59.39 -3.66
C ALA A 8 2.37 -58.28 -4.38
N GLY A 9 2.91 -58.58 -5.56
CA GLY A 9 3.57 -57.57 -6.39
C GLY A 9 2.58 -56.48 -6.81
N PHE A 10 3.00 -55.22 -6.75
CA PHE A 10 2.26 -54.07 -7.29
C PHE A 10 1.91 -54.30 -8.75
N THR A 11 0.64 -54.10 -9.12
CA THR A 11 0.25 -54.14 -10.53
C THR A 11 0.70 -52.85 -11.22
N LEU A 12 1.07 -52.90 -12.50
CA LEU A 12 1.48 -51.71 -13.27
C LEU A 12 0.39 -50.63 -13.31
N LEU A 13 -0.87 -51.04 -13.18
CA LEU A 13 -2.04 -50.16 -13.08
C LEU A 13 -2.07 -49.36 -11.76
N GLU A 14 -1.64 -49.96 -10.65
CA GLU A 14 -1.61 -49.31 -9.34
C GLU A 14 -0.59 -48.16 -9.29
N VAL A 15 0.59 -48.37 -9.89
CA VAL A 15 1.61 -47.33 -10.02
C VAL A 15 1.12 -46.20 -10.93
N LEU A 16 0.43 -46.53 -12.02
CA LEU A 16 -0.12 -45.53 -12.94
C LEU A 16 -1.20 -44.67 -12.27
N VAL A 17 -2.11 -45.29 -11.51
CA VAL A 17 -3.11 -44.57 -10.72
C VAL A 17 -2.44 -43.70 -9.64
N ALA A 18 -1.42 -44.22 -8.95
CA ALA A 18 -0.69 -43.46 -7.94
C ALA A 18 -0.01 -42.21 -8.53
N ILE A 19 0.63 -42.33 -9.70
CA ILE A 19 1.24 -41.19 -10.39
C ILE A 19 0.19 -40.17 -10.80
N VAL A 20 -0.96 -40.61 -11.32
CA VAL A 20 -2.06 -39.70 -11.70
C VAL A 20 -2.56 -38.92 -10.47
N VAL A 21 -2.88 -39.61 -9.38
CA VAL A 21 -3.35 -38.97 -8.14
C VAL A 21 -2.31 -38.00 -7.59
N LEU A 22 -1.04 -38.41 -7.55
CA LEU A 22 0.06 -37.56 -7.07
C LEU A 22 0.24 -36.33 -7.96
N SER A 23 0.17 -36.48 -9.29
CA SER A 23 0.29 -35.36 -10.23
C SER A 23 -0.83 -34.33 -10.05
N LEU A 24 -2.08 -34.77 -9.86
CA LEU A 24 -3.21 -33.89 -9.56
C LEU A 24 -3.04 -33.19 -8.22
N GLY A 25 -2.54 -33.89 -7.19
CA GLY A 25 -2.22 -33.32 -5.89
C GLY A 25 -1.16 -32.21 -5.98
N LEU A 26 -0.09 -32.43 -6.75
CA LEU A 26 0.96 -31.43 -6.97
C LEU A 26 0.47 -30.21 -7.74
N LEU A 27 -0.41 -30.39 -8.74
CA LEU A 27 -1.04 -29.26 -9.45
C LEU A 27 -1.91 -28.42 -8.50
N GLY A 28 -2.67 -29.07 -7.61
CA GLY A 28 -3.42 -28.38 -6.56
C GLY A 28 -2.52 -27.56 -5.64
N LEU A 29 -1.41 -28.15 -5.17
CA LEU A 29 -0.43 -27.46 -4.32
C LEU A 29 0.22 -26.27 -5.04
N ALA A 30 0.56 -26.40 -6.31
CA ALA A 30 1.11 -25.30 -7.11
C ALA A 30 0.13 -24.12 -7.21
N GLY A 31 -1.16 -24.40 -7.40
CA GLY A 31 -2.22 -23.38 -7.38
C GLY A 31 -2.30 -22.64 -6.05
N LEU A 32 -2.25 -23.37 -4.94
CA LEU A 32 -2.25 -22.77 -3.58
C LEU A 32 -1.01 -21.92 -3.33
N GLN A 33 0.17 -22.36 -3.76
CA GLN A 33 1.41 -21.58 -3.63
C GLN A 33 1.34 -20.28 -4.43
N ALA A 34 0.86 -20.34 -5.68
CA ALA A 34 0.69 -19.15 -6.51
C ALA A 34 -0.32 -18.15 -5.89
N ALA A 35 -1.44 -18.64 -5.35
CA ALA A 35 -2.41 -17.81 -4.65
C ALA A 35 -1.81 -17.18 -3.39
N SER A 36 -1.06 -17.95 -2.60
CA SER A 36 -0.39 -17.47 -1.39
C SER A 36 0.60 -16.35 -1.70
N LEU A 37 1.43 -16.48 -2.74
CA LEU A 37 2.36 -15.43 -3.16
C LEU A 37 1.64 -14.14 -3.54
N ARG A 38 0.53 -14.23 -4.29
CA ARG A 38 -0.29 -13.07 -4.65
C ARG A 38 -0.86 -12.36 -3.42
N ASN A 39 -1.41 -13.14 -2.48
CA ASN A 39 -1.96 -12.59 -1.25
C ASN A 39 -0.89 -11.91 -0.38
N ASN A 40 0.29 -12.52 -0.27
CA ASN A 40 1.42 -11.91 0.45
C ASN A 40 1.86 -10.59 -0.19
N GLN A 41 1.91 -10.53 -1.53
CA GLN A 41 2.27 -9.30 -2.24
C GLN A 41 1.25 -8.17 -2.02
N ALA A 42 -0.05 -8.48 -2.06
CA ALA A 42 -1.10 -7.51 -1.79
C ALA A 42 -1.07 -7.02 -0.33
N ALA A 43 -0.86 -7.94 0.62
CA ALA A 43 -0.69 -7.59 2.03
C ALA A 43 0.55 -6.70 2.26
N TYR A 44 1.66 -6.99 1.56
CA TYR A 44 2.88 -6.19 1.61
C TYR A 44 2.64 -4.74 1.15
N TYR A 45 2.02 -4.53 -0.01
CA TYR A 45 1.73 -3.18 -0.51
C TYR A 45 0.74 -2.43 0.39
N ARG A 46 -0.29 -3.12 0.91
CA ARG A 46 -1.21 -2.53 1.89
C ARG A 46 -0.49 -2.12 3.18
N GLY A 47 0.49 -2.91 3.63
CA GLY A 47 1.34 -2.56 4.76
C GLY A 47 2.16 -1.30 4.52
N ILE A 48 2.81 -1.20 3.35
CA ILE A 48 3.53 0.02 2.95
C ILE A 48 2.58 1.22 2.89
N ALA A 49 1.44 1.10 2.22
CA ALA A 49 0.48 2.20 2.10
C ALA A 49 -0.02 2.67 3.47
N THR A 50 -0.28 1.74 4.39
CA THR A 50 -0.66 2.04 5.78
C THR A 50 0.44 2.84 6.47
N GLN A 51 1.69 2.38 6.39
CA GLN A 51 2.84 3.07 6.98
C GLN A 51 3.04 4.47 6.38
N GLN A 52 2.92 4.62 5.06
CA GLN A 52 3.06 5.91 4.37
C GLN A 52 1.93 6.88 4.74
N THR A 53 0.75 6.37 5.04
CA THR A 53 -0.36 7.22 5.51
C THR A 53 -0.08 7.77 6.91
N TYR A 54 0.50 6.95 7.80
CA TYR A 54 0.95 7.42 9.12
C TYR A 54 2.17 8.35 9.03
N ASP A 55 3.12 8.11 8.12
CA ASP A 55 4.24 9.02 7.87
C ASP A 55 3.76 10.44 7.54
N MET A 56 2.79 10.57 6.62
CA MET A 56 2.19 11.88 6.31
C MET A 56 1.40 12.47 7.49
N ALA A 57 0.70 11.63 8.26
CA ALA A 57 0.01 12.07 9.46
C ALA A 57 0.97 12.71 10.47
N ASP A 58 2.14 12.11 10.65
CA ASP A 58 3.15 12.62 11.58
C ASP A 58 3.83 13.88 11.05
N ARG A 59 4.04 14.01 9.73
CA ARG A 59 4.52 15.26 9.10
C ARG A 59 3.54 16.42 9.29
N ILE A 60 2.24 16.16 9.11
CA ILE A 60 1.16 17.13 9.35
C ILE A 60 1.21 17.60 10.82
N ARG A 61 1.35 16.67 11.78
CA ARG A 61 1.49 16.98 13.21
C ARG A 61 2.76 17.75 13.54
N ALA A 62 3.87 17.45 12.86
CA ALA A 62 5.13 18.14 13.07
C ALA A 62 5.10 19.61 12.59
N ASN A 63 4.23 19.93 11.61
CA ASN A 63 4.08 21.26 11.04
C ASN A 63 2.69 21.86 11.29
N LEU A 64 2.30 22.01 12.56
CA LEU A 64 1.02 22.65 12.96
C LEU A 64 0.88 24.08 12.42
N ALA A 65 1.99 24.81 12.28
CA ALA A 65 1.96 26.15 11.70
C ALA A 65 1.53 26.12 10.23
N GLY A 66 1.97 25.12 9.45
CA GLY A 66 1.52 24.92 8.08
C GLY A 66 0.07 24.45 8.00
N VAL A 67 -0.37 23.64 8.97
CA VAL A 67 -1.79 23.26 9.09
C VAL A 67 -2.69 24.47 9.33
N THR A 68 -2.32 25.35 10.24
CA THR A 68 -3.11 26.55 10.55
C THR A 68 -3.11 27.55 9.38
N ALA A 69 -2.00 27.64 8.63
CA ALA A 69 -1.88 28.41 7.39
C ALA A 69 -2.62 27.77 6.19
N GLY A 70 -3.01 26.49 6.29
CA GLY A 70 -3.70 25.76 5.23
C GLY A 70 -2.78 25.16 4.16
N ASP A 71 -1.48 25.07 4.41
CA ASP A 71 -0.46 24.60 3.46
C ASP A 71 -0.57 23.09 3.15
N TYR A 72 -1.29 22.33 3.98
CA TYR A 72 -1.60 20.91 3.76
C TYR A 72 -2.96 20.67 3.09
N ASN A 73 -3.65 21.73 2.67
CA ASN A 73 -4.94 21.59 2.01
C ASN A 73 -4.75 21.13 0.56
N ASN A 74 -5.41 20.04 0.21
CA ASN A 74 -5.53 19.57 -1.18
C ASN A 74 -4.17 19.23 -1.82
N LEU A 75 -3.33 18.49 -1.11
CA LEU A 75 -2.14 17.90 -1.70
C LEU A 75 -2.57 16.85 -2.74
N ALA A 76 -2.23 17.10 -4.01
CA ALA A 76 -2.63 16.27 -5.14
C ALA A 76 -1.71 15.06 -5.34
N ALA A 77 -2.10 14.11 -6.20
CA ALA A 77 -1.36 12.87 -6.47
C ALA A 77 -0.07 13.07 -7.31
N VAL A 78 0.41 14.31 -7.42
CA VAL A 78 1.59 14.68 -8.20
C VAL A 78 2.76 14.98 -7.28
N ILE A 79 3.98 14.65 -7.71
CA ILE A 79 5.18 15.05 -6.99
C ILE A 79 5.46 16.54 -7.31
N PRO A 80 5.35 17.47 -6.33
CA PRO A 80 5.68 18.87 -6.56
C PRO A 80 7.19 19.06 -6.79
N ALA A 81 7.62 20.26 -7.20
CA ALA A 81 9.04 20.58 -7.24
C ALA A 81 9.63 20.66 -5.82
N ASN A 82 10.86 20.18 -5.64
CA ASN A 82 11.56 20.29 -4.36
C ASN A 82 11.93 21.76 -4.07
N PRO A 83 11.48 22.36 -2.96
CA PRO A 83 11.77 23.75 -2.63
C PRO A 83 13.19 23.96 -2.06
N GLY A 84 14.01 22.91 -1.92
CA GLY A 84 15.41 23.02 -1.51
C GLY A 84 15.60 23.32 -0.01
N CYS A 85 14.65 22.92 0.82
CA CYS A 85 14.62 23.29 2.24
C CYS A 85 15.86 22.88 3.05
N PHE A 86 16.56 21.82 2.64
CA PHE A 86 17.77 21.34 3.31
C PHE A 86 19.04 22.11 2.91
N THR A 87 18.98 22.92 1.85
CA THR A 87 20.14 23.71 1.36
C THR A 87 19.95 25.21 1.57
N ALA A 88 18.73 25.73 1.43
CA ALA A 88 18.43 27.17 1.50
C ALA A 88 17.69 27.59 2.79
N GLY A 89 17.31 26.64 3.65
CA GLY A 89 16.36 26.88 4.74
C GLY A 89 14.91 26.84 4.24
N CYS A 90 13.95 26.75 5.17
CA CYS A 90 12.56 26.43 4.85
C CYS A 90 11.60 27.40 5.55
N SER A 91 10.69 28.01 4.79
CA SER A 91 9.49 28.61 5.36
C SER A 91 8.50 27.51 5.78
N ILE A 92 7.52 27.87 6.60
CA ILE A 92 6.45 26.96 7.03
C ILE A 92 5.71 26.33 5.82
N ALA A 93 5.42 27.15 4.80
CA ALA A 93 4.80 26.69 3.56
C ALA A 93 5.72 25.78 2.74
N ASN A 94 7.01 26.12 2.62
CA ASN A 94 7.98 25.28 1.91
C ASN A 94 8.19 23.94 2.64
N MET A 95 7.97 23.87 3.95
CA MET A 95 8.05 22.63 4.71
C MET A 95 6.95 21.67 4.29
N ALA A 96 5.70 22.14 4.18
CA ALA A 96 4.59 21.32 3.66
C ALA A 96 4.84 20.84 2.20
N VAL A 97 5.41 21.70 1.35
CA VAL A 97 5.78 21.31 -0.03
C VAL A 97 6.90 20.26 -0.02
N THR A 98 7.87 20.38 0.88
CA THR A 98 8.95 19.40 1.05
C THR A 98 8.42 18.06 1.53
N ASP A 99 7.53 18.08 2.52
CA ASP A 99 6.86 16.88 3.04
C ASP A 99 6.09 16.18 1.93
N HIS A 100 5.32 16.93 1.13
CA HIS A 100 4.62 16.41 -0.03
C HIS A 100 5.58 15.83 -1.09
N PHE A 101 6.65 16.56 -1.44
CA PHE A 101 7.66 16.11 -2.39
C PHE A 101 8.30 14.78 -1.96
N GLN A 102 8.82 14.72 -0.73
CA GLN A 102 9.50 13.54 -0.21
C GLN A 102 8.56 12.35 -0.12
N TRP A 103 7.37 12.55 0.45
CA TRP A 103 6.39 11.50 0.62
C TRP A 103 5.95 10.90 -0.71
N ASN A 104 5.58 11.73 -1.70
CA ASN A 104 5.16 11.19 -3.00
C ASN A 104 6.31 10.64 -3.84
N THR A 105 7.55 11.10 -3.64
CA THR A 105 8.75 10.46 -4.21
C THR A 105 8.93 9.05 -3.65
N VAL A 106 8.77 8.88 -2.34
CA VAL A 106 8.87 7.57 -1.67
C VAL A 106 7.71 6.66 -2.08
N ASN A 107 6.47 7.16 -2.12
CA ASN A 107 5.31 6.39 -2.59
C ASN A 107 5.53 5.86 -4.02
N ALA A 108 6.00 6.71 -4.94
CA ALA A 108 6.28 6.31 -6.31
C ALA A 108 7.40 5.26 -6.43
N ALA A 109 8.36 5.27 -5.49
CA ALA A 109 9.46 4.31 -5.46
C ALA A 109 9.08 2.96 -4.83
N LEU A 110 8.25 2.97 -3.77
CA LEU A 110 7.91 1.77 -3.00
C LEU A 110 6.66 1.04 -3.51
N LEU A 111 5.73 1.77 -4.13
CA LEU A 111 4.45 1.24 -4.58
C LEU A 111 4.34 1.33 -6.11
N PRO A 112 3.85 0.29 -6.80
CA PRO A 112 3.66 0.35 -8.26
C PRO A 112 2.62 1.42 -8.62
N GLY A 113 3.02 2.46 -9.37
CA GLY A 113 2.13 3.59 -9.64
C GLY A 113 1.69 4.31 -8.36
N GLY A 114 2.51 4.28 -7.33
CA GLY A 114 2.23 4.85 -6.02
C GLY A 114 2.04 6.35 -6.05
N SER A 115 0.96 6.83 -5.43
CA SER A 115 0.73 8.26 -5.22
C SER A 115 -0.14 8.49 -4.00
N GLY A 116 0.00 9.65 -3.39
CA GLY A 116 -0.70 10.03 -2.18
C GLY A 116 -1.35 11.40 -2.31
N THR A 117 -2.50 11.57 -1.65
CA THR A 117 -3.23 12.83 -1.57
C THR A 117 -3.61 13.15 -0.13
N VAL A 118 -3.78 14.45 0.14
CA VAL A 118 -4.28 14.95 1.43
C VAL A 118 -5.42 15.91 1.14
N VAL A 119 -6.61 15.61 1.65
CA VAL A 119 -7.80 16.45 1.49
C VAL A 119 -8.34 16.80 2.86
N CYS A 120 -8.66 18.08 3.08
CA CYS A 120 -9.38 18.48 4.28
C CYS A 120 -10.80 17.87 4.27
N ALA A 121 -11.14 17.15 5.32
CA ALA A 121 -12.41 16.47 5.48
C ALA A 121 -13.49 17.34 6.13
N ASP A 122 -13.12 18.41 6.84
CA ASP A 122 -14.01 19.23 7.68
C ASP A 122 -14.08 20.71 7.28
N GLY A 123 -13.95 21.02 5.98
CA GLY A 123 -14.17 22.37 5.45
C GLY A 123 -15.34 22.40 4.45
N PRO A 124 -16.10 23.51 4.34
CA PRO A 124 -16.88 23.77 3.13
C PRO A 124 -16.03 23.52 1.88
N ALA A 125 -16.62 23.00 0.80
CA ALA A 125 -15.93 22.95 -0.49
C ALA A 125 -15.40 24.36 -0.80
N ALA A 126 -14.07 24.50 -0.92
CA ALA A 126 -13.27 25.74 -1.05
C ALA A 126 -12.74 26.42 0.23
N ALA A 127 -13.22 26.12 1.44
CA ALA A 127 -12.71 26.75 2.68
C ALA A 127 -11.44 26.08 3.24
N GLY A 128 -11.24 24.79 2.97
CA GLY A 128 -10.08 24.03 3.46
C GLY A 128 -10.02 23.91 4.99
N CYS A 129 -8.98 23.25 5.49
CA CYS A 129 -8.65 23.19 6.91
C CYS A 129 -7.74 24.38 7.16
N THR A 130 -8.29 25.48 7.68
CA THR A 130 -7.50 26.68 8.04
C THR A 130 -7.71 26.97 9.53
N ALA A 131 -6.94 27.90 10.09
CA ALA A 131 -7.17 28.36 11.45
C ALA A 131 -8.62 28.84 11.70
N ALA A 132 -9.30 29.35 10.67
CA ALA A 132 -10.68 29.85 10.77
C ALA A 132 -11.72 28.74 10.96
N THR A 133 -11.40 27.49 10.58
CA THR A 133 -12.34 26.36 10.68
C THR A 133 -12.40 25.79 12.10
N GLY A 134 -11.37 26.01 12.93
CA GLY A 134 -11.30 25.54 14.32
C GLY A 134 -11.24 24.01 14.51
N ASN A 135 -11.30 23.26 13.41
CA ASN A 135 -11.22 21.81 13.36
C ASN A 135 -10.36 21.41 12.15
N TRP A 136 -9.33 20.59 12.39
CA TRP A 136 -8.39 20.15 11.37
C TRP A 136 -8.51 18.64 11.25
N LEU A 137 -9.32 18.18 10.29
CA LEU A 137 -9.44 16.76 9.95
C LEU A 137 -9.01 16.56 8.51
N PHE A 138 -8.03 15.69 8.31
CA PHE A 138 -7.46 15.38 7.01
C PHE A 138 -7.75 13.94 6.63
N ASN A 139 -8.22 13.73 5.41
CA ASN A 139 -8.22 12.43 4.76
C ASN A 139 -6.91 12.29 3.97
N ILE A 140 -6.02 11.44 4.48
CA ILE A 140 -4.79 11.06 3.81
C ILE A 140 -5.07 9.79 3.03
N THR A 141 -4.87 9.83 1.72
CA THR A 141 -5.09 8.68 0.83
C THR A 141 -3.78 8.29 0.20
N VAL A 142 -3.40 7.02 0.27
CA VAL A 142 -2.32 6.43 -0.52
C VAL A 142 -2.93 5.44 -1.51
N SER A 143 -2.53 5.53 -2.76
CA SER A 143 -3.02 4.70 -3.85
C SER A 143 -1.87 4.01 -4.59
N TRP A 144 -2.12 2.81 -5.09
CA TRP A 144 -1.16 2.02 -5.86
C TRP A 144 -1.89 1.09 -6.84
N THR A 145 -1.16 0.60 -7.83
CA THR A 145 -1.67 -0.31 -8.85
C THR A 145 -1.29 -1.75 -8.52
N GLU A 146 -2.28 -2.64 -8.46
CA GLU A 146 -2.07 -4.08 -8.35
C GLU A 146 -2.40 -4.79 -9.67
N ARG A 147 -1.60 -5.80 -10.01
CA ARG A 147 -1.90 -6.70 -11.14
C ARG A 147 -2.84 -7.81 -10.69
N THR A 148 -4.04 -7.83 -11.25
CA THR A 148 -5.03 -8.89 -11.04
C THR A 148 -5.21 -9.71 -12.32
N GLN A 149 -5.98 -10.80 -12.25
CA GLN A 149 -6.34 -11.59 -13.44
C GLN A 149 -7.16 -10.78 -14.47
N ALA A 150 -7.89 -9.75 -14.02
CA ALA A 150 -8.71 -8.87 -14.85
C ALA A 150 -7.93 -7.64 -15.38
N GLY A 151 -6.63 -7.53 -15.07
CA GLY A 151 -5.78 -6.40 -15.43
C GLY A 151 -5.29 -5.59 -14.23
N ASN A 152 -4.79 -4.38 -14.50
CA ASN A 152 -4.31 -3.45 -13.49
C ASN A 152 -5.49 -2.80 -12.76
N VAL A 153 -5.51 -2.86 -11.43
CA VAL A 153 -6.54 -2.25 -10.59
C VAL A 153 -5.86 -1.28 -9.64
N VAL A 154 -6.40 -0.07 -9.52
CA VAL A 154 -5.94 0.91 -8.51
C VAL A 154 -6.58 0.56 -7.17
N GLN A 155 -5.73 0.27 -6.20
CA GLN A 155 -6.08 0.11 -4.79
C GLN A 155 -5.79 1.43 -4.06
N SER A 156 -6.50 1.66 -2.96
CA SER A 156 -6.22 2.77 -2.08
C SER A 156 -6.42 2.41 -0.61
N PHE A 157 -5.73 3.15 0.24
CA PHE A 157 -5.90 3.14 1.68
C PHE A 157 -6.09 4.58 2.15
N VAL A 158 -7.14 4.82 2.93
CA VAL A 158 -7.50 6.14 3.45
C VAL A 158 -7.47 6.09 4.96
N THR A 159 -6.79 7.05 5.58
CA THR A 159 -6.92 7.29 7.02
C THR A 159 -7.36 8.72 7.27
N ARG A 160 -8.14 8.90 8.34
CA ARG A 160 -8.61 10.22 8.78
C ARG A 160 -7.85 10.61 10.03
N VAL A 161 -7.25 11.79 10.01
CA VAL A 161 -6.35 12.26 11.07
C VAL A 161 -6.73 13.67 11.49
N ALA A 162 -6.73 13.89 12.80
CA ALA A 162 -6.58 15.22 13.38
C ALA A 162 -5.12 15.41 13.85
N PRO A 163 -4.50 16.57 13.59
CA PRO A 163 -3.20 16.94 14.15
C PRO A 163 -3.23 16.98 15.68
#